data_AF-A0A165N8M1-F1
#
_entry.id   AF-A0A165N8M1-F1
#
_cell.length_a   1.000
_cell.length_b   1.000
_cell.length_c   1.000
_cell.angle_alpha   90.00
_cell.angle_beta   90.00
_cell.angle_gamma   90.00
#
_symmetry.space_group_name_H-M   'P 1'
#
loop_
_entity.id
_entity.type
_entity.pdbx_description
1 polymer ?
#
loop_
_entity_poly.entity_id
_entity_poly.type
_entity_poly.pdbx_seq_one_letter_code
_entity_poly.pdbx_strand_id
1 'polypeptide(L)' 'MSSTWRAHFTFNRYSQICARALRQSLKESERVKAEKRGLTALRYQHWEHGEGGEQVYLVPPEDAPKAPAA' A
#
# COMPACT_ATOMS: atom_id res chain seq x y z
N MET A 1 20.74 -7.19 -18.45
CA MET A 1 20.23 -7.88 -17.24
C MET A 1 18.98 -7.16 -16.75
N SER A 2 17.88 -7.88 -16.52
CA SER A 2 16.69 -7.31 -15.87
C SER A 2 16.88 -7.39 -14.35
N SER A 3 16.44 -6.37 -13.62
CA SER A 3 16.49 -6.36 -12.15
C SER A 3 15.50 -7.37 -11.55
N THR A 4 15.93 -8.14 -10.54
CA THR A 4 15.14 -9.23 -9.93
C THR A 4 13.72 -8.85 -9.50
N TRP A 5 13.51 -7.63 -8.98
CA TRP A 5 12.20 -7.19 -8.50
C TRP A 5 11.12 -7.11 -9.59
N ARG A 6 11.51 -6.96 -10.87
CA ARG A 6 10.58 -6.82 -11.99
C ARG A 6 9.70 -8.05 -12.21
N ALA A 7 10.12 -9.22 -11.71
CA ALA A 7 9.33 -10.45 -11.78
C ALA A 7 8.18 -10.52 -10.76
N HIS A 8 8.20 -9.68 -9.72
CA HIS A 8 7.26 -9.77 -8.60
C HIS A 8 6.28 -8.62 -8.53
N PHE A 9 6.70 -7.42 -8.93
CA PHE A 9 5.86 -6.24 -8.83
C PHE A 9 6.29 -5.13 -9.77
N THR A 10 5.38 -4.18 -10.00
CA THR A 10 5.60 -3.01 -10.85
C THR A 10 6.54 -2.00 -10.20
N PHE A 11 7.09 -1.09 -11.00
CA PHE A 11 8.00 -0.05 -10.52
C PHE A 11 7.38 0.86 -9.44
N ASN A 12 6.06 1.08 -9.48
CA ASN A 12 5.37 1.86 -8.46
C ASN A 12 5.46 1.18 -7.08
N ARG A 13 5.23 -0.14 -7.04
CA ARG A 13 5.35 -0.90 -5.79
C ARG A 13 6.80 -0.96 -5.30
N TYR A 14 7.76 -1.14 -6.19
CA TYR A 14 9.19 -1.06 -5.86
C TYR A 14 9.52 0.28 -5.17
N SER A 15 9.15 1.38 -5.80
CA SER A 15 9.42 2.73 -5.32
C SER A 15 8.75 3.00 -3.96
N GLN A 16 7.53 2.51 -3.76
CA GLN A 16 6.85 2.59 -2.46
C GLN A 16 7.60 1.85 -1.34
N ILE A 17 8.11 0.64 -1.62
CA ILE A 17 8.88 -0.16 -0.66
C ILE A 17 10.17 0.57 -0.29
N CYS A 18 10.92 1.07 -1.27
CA CYS A 18 12.13 1.85 -1.05
C CYS A 18 11.85 3.13 -0.25
N ALA A 19 10.77 3.86 -0.57
CA ALA A 19 10.37 5.06 0.16
C ALA A 19 10.06 4.76 1.63
N ARG A 20 9.39 3.63 1.92
CA ARG A 20 9.13 3.19 3.31
C ARG A 20 10.44 2.91 4.06
N ALA A 21 11.35 2.15 3.45
CA ALA A 21 12.66 1.86 4.05
C ALA A 21 13.45 3.16 4.34
N LEU A 22 13.41 4.11 3.40
CA LEU A 22 14.05 5.42 3.58
C LEU A 22 13.46 6.21 4.75
N ARG A 23 12.14 6.28 4.89
CA ARG A 23 11.50 7.00 6.01
C ARG A 23 11.92 6.43 7.37
N GLN A 24 12.00 5.11 7.47
CA GLN A 24 12.44 4.42 8.69
C GLN A 24 13.91 4.69 9.04
N SER A 25 14.72 5.09 8.08
CA SER A 25 16.13 5.46 8.32
C SER A 25 16.34 6.92 8.78
N LEU A 26 15.29 7.74 8.80
CA LEU A 26 15.38 9.15 9.22
C LEU A 26 15.42 9.31 10.74
N LYS A 27 15.99 10.44 11.19
CA LYS A 27 15.89 10.88 12.60
C LYS A 27 14.44 11.09 13.01
N GLU A 28 14.14 10.90 14.29
CA GLU A 28 12.76 10.88 14.81
C GLU A 28 11.91 12.08 14.38
N SER A 29 12.45 13.30 14.48
CA SER A 29 11.74 14.54 14.14
C SER A 29 11.25 14.56 12.69
N GLU A 30 12.06 14.05 11.78
CA GLU A 30 11.76 14.02 10.34
C GLU A 30 10.99 12.76 9.96
N ARG A 31 11.25 11.64 10.64
CA ARG A 31 10.52 10.38 10.48
C ARG A 31 9.04 10.56 10.71
N VAL A 32 8.64 11.18 11.84
CA VAL A 32 7.22 11.38 12.17
C VAL A 32 6.48 12.20 11.10
N LYS A 33 7.11 13.25 10.57
CA LYS A 33 6.53 14.05 9.47
C LYS A 33 6.47 13.25 8.18
N ALA A 34 7.46 12.41 7.91
CA ALA A 34 7.56 11.63 6.69
C ALA A 34 6.60 10.43 6.66
N GLU A 35 6.39 9.75 7.79
CA GLU A 35 5.52 8.59 7.93
C GLU A 35 4.05 8.92 7.63
N LYS A 36 3.59 10.13 8.00
CA LYS A 36 2.24 10.59 7.67
C LYS A 36 1.93 10.54 6.16
N ARG A 37 2.95 10.68 5.30
CA ARG A 37 2.81 10.59 3.83
C ARG A 37 2.67 9.16 3.31
N GLY A 38 2.95 8.15 4.14
CA GLY A 38 2.83 6.74 3.80
C GLY A 38 1.43 6.15 4.02
N LEU A 39 0.55 6.87 4.72
CA LEU A 39 -0.79 6.40 5.06
C LEU A 39 -1.70 6.42 3.83
N THR A 40 -2.40 5.32 3.59
CA THR A 40 -3.39 5.17 2.50
C THR A 40 -4.68 4.62 3.09
N ALA A 41 -5.76 5.42 3.06
CA ALA A 41 -7.08 5.05 3.56
C ALA A 41 -8.11 4.93 2.43
N LEU A 42 -7.66 4.57 1.23
CA LEU A 42 -8.52 4.48 0.04
C LEU A 42 -9.35 3.20 0.07
N ARG A 43 -10.61 3.30 -0.37
CA ARG A 43 -11.47 2.18 -0.70
C ARG A 43 -11.78 2.21 -2.20
N TYR A 44 -11.89 1.04 -2.80
CA TYR A 44 -12.29 0.91 -4.20
C TYR A 44 -13.44 -0.07 -4.31
N GLN A 45 -14.22 0.07 -5.38
CA GLN A 45 -15.31 -0.81 -5.72
C GLN A 45 -15.10 -1.26 -7.16
N HIS A 46 -15.18 -2.56 -7.41
CA HIS A 46 -15.18 -3.06 -8.77
C HIS A 46 -16.58 -2.93 -9.35
N TRP A 47 -16.71 -2.32 -10.53
CA TRP A 47 -17.98 -2.15 -11.21
C TRP A 47 -17.99 -3.02 -12.47
N GLU A 48 -18.98 -3.89 -12.58
CA GLU A 48 -19.18 -4.75 -13.76
C GLU A 48 -20.64 -4.68 -14.19
N HIS A 49 -20.88 -4.65 -15.50
CA HIS A 49 -22.23 -4.60 -16.07
C HIS A 49 -23.13 -3.46 -15.55
N GLY A 50 -22.55 -2.39 -15.02
CA GLY A 50 -23.28 -1.27 -14.42
C GLY A 50 -23.68 -1.45 -12.96
N GLU A 51 -23.35 -2.59 -12.36
CA GLU A 51 -23.56 -2.86 -10.94
C GLU A 51 -22.24 -2.73 -10.17
N GLY A 52 -22.30 -2.02 -9.05
CA GLY A 52 -21.15 -1.85 -8.17
C GLY A 52 -21.03 -3.02 -7.19
N GLY A 53 -19.86 -3.66 -7.15
CA GLY A 53 -19.53 -4.76 -6.24
C GLY A 53 -19.23 -4.31 -4.80
N GLU A 54 -18.47 -5.12 -4.05
CA GLU A 54 -18.10 -4.79 -2.66
C GLU A 54 -17.07 -3.65 -2.60
N GLN A 55 -17.19 -2.78 -1.59
CA GLN A 55 -16.19 -1.75 -1.31
C GLN A 55 -15.03 -2.31 -0.47
N VAL A 56 -13.89 -2.52 -1.13
CA VAL A 56 -12.68 -3.09 -0.54
C VAL A 56 -11.69 -1.99 -0.17
N TYR A 57 -11.06 -2.11 1.00
CA TYR A 57 -9.95 -1.23 1.38
C TYR A 57 -8.69 -1.58 0.58
N LEU A 58 -8.04 -0.58 -0.02
CA LEU A 58 -6.77 -0.77 -0.72
C LEU A 58 -5.65 -1.20 0.24
N VAL A 59 -5.68 -0.67 1.46
CA VAL A 59 -4.85 -1.11 2.58
C VAL A 59 -5.78 -1.37 3.76
N PRO A 60 -5.86 -2.60 4.29
CA PRO A 60 -6.69 -2.90 5.44
C PRO A 60 -6.28 -2.06 6.67
N PRO A 61 -7.23 -1.48 7.41
CA PRO A 61 -6.96 -0.87 8.72
C PRO A 61 -6.40 -1.91 9.69
N GLU A 62 -5.51 -1.53 10.61
CA GLU A 62 -4.98 -2.46 11.63
C GLU A 62 -6.07 -3.01 12.56
N ASP A 63 -7.16 -2.26 12.75
CA ASP A 63 -8.31 -2.65 13.58
C ASP A 63 -9.37 -3.49 12.83
N ALA A 64 -9.16 -3.80 11.55
CA ALA A 64 -10.10 -4.60 10.79
C ALA A 64 -9.93 -6.11 11.11
N PRO A 65 -11.01 -6.87 11.33
CA PRO A 65 -10.91 -8.31 11.49
C PRO A 65 -10.29 -8.89 10.22
N LYS A 66 -9.14 -9.54 10.37
CA LYS A 66 -8.40 -10.19 9.27
C LYS A 66 -9.34 -11.21 8.63
N ALA A 67 -9.90 -10.88 7.46
CA ALA A 67 -10.75 -11.80 6.71
C ALA A 67 -9.99 -13.12 6.50
N PRO A 68 -10.64 -14.28 6.65
CA PRO A 68 -9.98 -15.56 6.47
C PRO A 68 -9.43 -15.63 5.04
N ALA A 69 -8.14 -15.91 4.93
CA ALA A 69 -7.52 -16.20 3.65
C ALA A 69 -8.24 -17.42 3.05
N ALA A 70 -8.97 -17.18 1.95
CA ALA A 70 -9.54 -18.22 1.11
C ALA A 70 -8.48 -18.78 0.15
#